data_AF-A0AAD0EZ44-F1
#
_entry.id   AF-A0AAD0EZ44-F1
#
_cell.length_a   1.000
_cell.length_b   1.000
_cell.length_c   1.000
_cell.angle_alpha   90.00
_cell.angle_beta   90.00
_cell.angle_gamma   90.00
#
_symmetry.space_group_name_H-M   'P 1'
#
loop_
_entity.id
_entity.type
_entity.pdbx_description
1 polymer ?
#
loop_
_entity_poly.entity_id
_entity_poly.type
_entity_poly.pdbx_seq_one_letter_code
_entity_poly.pdbx_strand_id
1 'polypeptide(L)'
;MTGCATLGGGLTPTQCQQSNWQTIGYQDGLLGRSQDYIQKHIKQCAKANATPNQQQWRQGREEGLKRYCTPLRAYQLGREGYDYNDVCPQSMTLDLLKAHDEGYLNYQREQRLNQLWYNTDPFWGSPFYGRLGGFGGWSRPYYPRITPNNRHPKYINTHQPKSSQPVAPRPVMPSPVTPSNDATIGSKK
;
A
#
# COMPACT_ATOMS: atom_id res chain seq x y z
N MET A 1 28.18 14.32 11.93
CA MET A 1 26.73 14.22 11.61
C MET A 1 26.60 14.25 10.09
N THR A 2 26.57 13.08 9.45
CA THR A 2 26.42 12.98 8.00
C THR A 2 24.93 12.92 7.72
N GLY A 3 24.36 14.02 7.24
CA GLY A 3 22.93 14.11 6.96
C GLY A 3 22.53 13.09 5.91
N CYS A 4 21.58 12.21 6.24
CA CYS A 4 20.83 11.46 5.26
C CYS A 4 20.18 12.47 4.32
N ALA A 5 20.76 12.65 3.12
CA ALA A 5 20.10 13.35 2.03
C ALA A 5 18.88 12.50 1.64
N THR A 6 17.74 12.79 2.27
CA THR A 6 16.45 12.27 1.88
C THR A 6 16.10 12.88 0.53
N LEU A 7 16.60 12.27 -0.56
CA LEU A 7 16.36 12.67 -1.96
C LEU A 7 14.87 12.60 -2.38
N GLY A 8 13.95 12.35 -1.44
CA GLY A 8 12.51 12.52 -1.61
C GLY A 8 12.05 13.99 -1.60
N GLY A 9 12.85 14.91 -1.04
CA GLY A 9 12.69 16.35 -1.16
C GLY A 9 13.67 16.90 -2.21
N GLY A 10 13.20 17.81 -3.09
CA GLY A 10 13.97 18.28 -4.25
C GLY A 10 15.40 18.75 -3.94
N LEU A 11 16.28 18.65 -4.93
CA LEU A 11 17.70 18.98 -4.79
C LEU A 11 17.89 20.47 -4.45
N THR A 12 18.79 20.75 -3.52
CA THR A 12 19.25 22.12 -3.26
C THR A 12 20.20 22.60 -4.38
N PRO A 13 20.36 23.92 -4.57
CA PRO A 13 21.31 24.48 -5.54
C PRO A 13 22.74 23.93 -5.39
N THR A 14 23.21 23.76 -4.15
CA THR A 14 24.54 23.22 -3.84
C THR A 14 24.65 21.73 -4.18
N GLN A 15 23.58 20.96 -3.93
CA GLN A 15 23.52 19.55 -4.34
C GLN A 15 23.60 19.43 -5.86
N CYS A 16 22.95 20.28 -6.64
CA CYS A 16 23.02 20.21 -8.10
C CYS A 16 24.45 20.32 -8.66
N GLN A 17 25.34 21.04 -7.98
CA GLN A 17 26.74 21.23 -8.42
C GLN A 17 27.69 20.13 -7.95
N GLN A 18 27.44 19.57 -6.75
CA GLN A 18 28.36 18.64 -6.09
C GLN A 18 27.87 17.18 -6.12
N SER A 19 26.65 16.91 -6.60
CA SER A 19 26.07 15.57 -6.54
C SER A 19 26.57 14.65 -7.64
N ASN A 20 26.76 13.38 -7.27
CA ASN A 20 26.94 12.30 -8.21
C ASN A 20 25.59 11.94 -8.84
N TRP A 21 25.42 12.26 -10.13
CA TRP A 21 24.20 12.00 -10.88
C TRP A 21 23.87 10.51 -11.03
N GLN A 22 24.87 9.63 -11.04
CA GLN A 22 24.65 8.18 -11.04
C GLN A 22 23.98 7.73 -9.74
N THR A 23 24.44 8.22 -8.59
CA THR A 23 23.82 7.89 -7.29
C THR A 23 22.39 8.41 -7.22
N ILE A 24 22.14 9.64 -7.69
CA ILE A 24 20.77 10.19 -7.77
C ILE A 24 19.90 9.32 -8.67
N GLY A 25 20.41 8.96 -9.85
CA GLY A 25 19.74 8.06 -10.79
C GLY A 25 19.38 6.74 -10.14
N TYR A 26 20.31 6.12 -9.43
CA TYR A 26 20.09 4.86 -8.71
C TYR A 26 18.95 4.96 -7.70
N GLN A 27 18.94 6.02 -6.88
CA GLN A 27 17.87 6.25 -5.92
C GLN A 27 16.52 6.51 -6.60
N ASP A 28 16.51 7.27 -7.69
CA ASP A 28 15.30 7.47 -8.50
C ASP A 28 14.80 6.16 -9.13
N GLY A 29 15.71 5.29 -9.56
CA GLY A 29 15.40 3.94 -10.04
C GLY A 29 14.80 3.06 -8.95
N LEU A 30 15.31 3.11 -7.73
CA LEU A 30 14.75 2.40 -6.56
C LEU A 30 13.33 2.85 -6.20
N LEU A 31 12.97 4.07 -6.57
CA LEU A 31 11.63 4.64 -6.38
C LEU A 31 10.72 4.43 -7.60
N GLY A 32 11.21 3.80 -8.67
CA GLY A 32 10.45 3.57 -9.89
C GLY A 32 10.14 4.84 -10.68
N ARG A 33 11.03 5.85 -10.65
CA ARG A 33 10.84 7.10 -11.40
C ARG A 33 10.99 6.85 -12.91
N SER A 34 10.11 7.47 -13.69
CA SER A 34 10.17 7.43 -15.16
C SER A 34 11.40 8.18 -15.69
N GLN A 35 11.75 7.92 -16.95
CA GLN A 35 12.86 8.61 -17.63
C GLN A 35 12.69 10.13 -17.64
N ASP A 36 11.44 10.60 -17.77
CA ASP A 36 11.11 12.03 -17.84
C ASP A 36 11.36 12.77 -16.51
N TYR A 37 11.55 12.05 -15.41
CA TYR A 37 11.82 12.64 -14.11
C TYR A 37 13.13 13.46 -14.10
N ILE A 38 14.07 13.17 -15.01
CA ILE A 38 15.27 14.00 -15.19
C ILE A 38 14.93 15.46 -15.54
N GLN A 39 13.82 15.71 -16.24
CA GLN A 39 13.39 17.07 -16.58
C GLN A 39 13.04 17.87 -15.33
N LYS A 40 12.55 17.20 -14.28
CA LYS A 40 12.30 17.82 -12.99
C LYS A 40 13.62 18.25 -12.34
N HIS A 41 14.66 17.41 -12.40
CA HIS A 41 15.99 17.75 -11.92
C HIS A 41 16.62 18.91 -12.70
N ILE A 42 16.48 18.91 -14.03
CA ILE A 42 16.96 20.02 -14.88
C ILE A 42 16.29 21.33 -14.47
N LYS A 43 14.97 21.35 -14.30
CA LYS A 43 14.25 22.55 -13.86
C LYS A 43 14.63 23.02 -12.46
N GLN A 44 14.90 22.10 -11.54
CA GLN A 44 15.34 22.42 -10.18
C GLN A 44 16.75 23.01 -10.17
N CYS A 45 17.67 22.40 -10.92
CA CYS A 45 19.07 22.81 -10.98
C CYS A 45 19.33 24.02 -11.89
N ALA A 46 18.41 24.34 -12.82
CA ALA A 46 18.48 25.56 -13.62
C ALA A 46 18.54 26.83 -12.75
N LYS A 47 17.84 26.85 -11.60
CA LYS A 47 17.90 27.95 -10.63
C LYS A 47 19.29 28.17 -10.03
N ALA A 48 20.13 27.14 -10.08
CA ALA A 48 21.48 27.10 -9.54
C ALA A 48 22.57 27.24 -10.63
N ASN A 49 22.18 27.51 -11.89
CA ASN A 49 23.06 27.48 -13.06
C ASN A 49 23.88 26.17 -13.17
N ALA A 50 23.30 25.05 -12.71
CA ALA A 50 23.94 23.73 -12.75
C ALA A 50 23.21 22.83 -13.74
N THR A 51 23.97 22.12 -14.58
CA THR A 51 23.43 21.23 -15.61
C THR A 51 23.57 19.77 -15.18
N PRO A 52 22.46 19.03 -15.00
CA PRO A 52 22.51 17.62 -14.67
C PRO A 52 23.17 16.75 -15.76
N ASN A 53 24.03 15.81 -15.35
CA ASN A 53 24.54 14.79 -16.28
C ASN A 53 23.47 13.72 -16.50
N GLN A 54 22.73 13.85 -17.61
CA GLN A 54 21.66 12.93 -17.95
C GLN A 54 22.14 11.49 -18.17
N GLN A 55 23.33 11.29 -18.73
CA GLN A 55 23.84 9.96 -19.04
C GLN A 55 24.17 9.18 -17.75
N GLN A 56 24.85 9.81 -16.81
CA GLN A 56 25.14 9.22 -15.50
C GLN A 56 23.86 8.91 -14.74
N TRP A 57 22.90 9.83 -14.75
CA TRP A 57 21.59 9.59 -14.11
C TRP A 57 20.84 8.42 -14.74
N ARG A 58 20.81 8.31 -16.07
CA ARG A 58 20.17 7.17 -16.75
C ARG A 58 20.80 5.84 -16.37
N GLN A 59 22.14 5.76 -16.37
CA GLN A 59 22.88 4.55 -15.99
C GLN A 59 22.55 4.13 -14.55
N GLY A 60 22.62 5.06 -13.60
CA GLY A 60 22.23 4.79 -12.23
C GLY A 60 20.77 4.33 -12.11
N ARG A 61 19.85 5.00 -12.83
CA ARG A 61 18.42 4.66 -12.83
C ARG A 61 18.18 3.23 -13.29
N GLU A 62 18.82 2.81 -14.37
CA GLU A 62 18.71 1.44 -14.88
C GLU A 62 19.20 0.40 -13.84
N GLU A 63 20.27 0.71 -13.11
CA GLU A 63 20.75 -0.13 -12.01
C GLU A 63 19.75 -0.21 -10.85
N GLY A 64 19.15 0.93 -10.46
CA GLY A 64 18.13 1.00 -9.42
C GLY A 64 16.84 0.27 -9.81
N LEU A 65 16.44 0.37 -11.08
CA LEU A 65 15.24 -0.30 -11.61
C LEU A 65 15.34 -1.81 -11.52
N LYS A 66 16.54 -2.42 -11.60
CA LYS A 66 16.71 -3.87 -11.39
C LYS A 66 16.24 -4.32 -10.00
N ARG A 67 16.32 -3.45 -8.99
CA ARG A 67 15.82 -3.73 -7.63
C ARG A 67 14.34 -3.37 -7.46
N TYR A 68 13.88 -2.33 -8.16
CA TYR A 68 12.47 -1.94 -8.16
C TYR A 68 11.57 -2.96 -8.88
N CYS A 69 12.01 -3.46 -10.04
CA CYS A 69 11.31 -4.40 -10.90
C CYS A 69 11.39 -5.84 -10.37
N THR A 70 10.91 -6.04 -9.13
CA THR A 70 10.81 -7.37 -8.51
C THR A 70 9.41 -7.59 -7.96
N PRO A 71 8.87 -8.82 -8.03
CA PRO A 71 7.52 -9.12 -7.50
C PRO A 71 7.40 -8.78 -6.02
N LEU A 72 8.45 -9.05 -5.24
CA LEU A 72 8.48 -8.71 -3.81
C LEU A 72 8.35 -7.20 -3.59
N ARG A 73 9.06 -6.37 -4.35
CA ARG A 73 8.98 -4.91 -4.20
C ARG A 73 7.60 -4.39 -4.64
N ALA A 74 7.04 -4.93 -5.72
CA ALA A 74 5.69 -4.61 -6.18
C ALA A 74 4.63 -4.94 -5.12
N TYR A 75 4.70 -6.13 -4.52
CA TYR A 75 3.84 -6.54 -3.41
C TYR A 75 3.97 -5.62 -2.19
N GLN A 76 5.20 -5.25 -1.80
CA GLN A 76 5.43 -4.31 -0.69
C GLN A 76 4.81 -2.94 -0.97
N LEU A 77 4.96 -2.41 -2.18
CA LEU A 77 4.32 -1.14 -2.57
C LEU A 77 2.80 -1.22 -2.46
N GLY A 78 2.19 -2.31 -2.92
CA GLY A 78 0.76 -2.55 -2.78
C GLY A 78 0.32 -2.60 -1.32
N ARG A 79 1.06 -3.33 -0.47
CA ARG A 79 0.80 -3.41 0.99
C ARG A 79 0.90 -2.08 1.71
N GLU A 80 1.77 -1.21 1.24
CA GLU A 80 1.94 0.15 1.78
C GLU A 80 0.87 1.12 1.22
N GLY A 81 0.10 0.70 0.22
CA GLY A 81 -0.92 1.52 -0.43
C GLY A 81 -0.36 2.49 -1.48
N TYR A 82 0.87 2.28 -1.96
CA TYR A 82 1.47 3.06 -3.03
C TYR A 82 1.09 2.53 -4.40
N ASP A 83 0.95 3.43 -5.36
CA ASP A 83 0.77 3.08 -6.77
C ASP A 83 2.06 2.48 -7.35
N TYR A 84 1.89 1.55 -8.29
CA TYR A 84 2.98 0.97 -9.05
C TYR A 84 3.20 1.75 -10.35
N ASN A 85 4.45 2.07 -10.67
CA ASN A 85 4.80 2.75 -11.92
C ASN A 85 5.17 1.72 -12.98
N ASP A 86 4.61 1.84 -14.19
CA ASP A 86 4.92 0.98 -15.33
C ASP A 86 6.25 1.40 -16.00
N VAL A 87 7.35 1.20 -15.29
CA VAL A 87 8.73 1.52 -15.73
C VAL A 87 9.57 0.27 -15.99
N CYS A 88 8.98 -0.91 -15.76
CA CYS A 88 9.65 -2.20 -15.84
C CYS A 88 9.49 -2.84 -17.22
N PRO A 89 10.31 -3.85 -17.56
CA PRO A 89 10.20 -4.55 -18.84
C PRO A 89 8.84 -5.24 -19.01
N GLN A 90 8.27 -5.12 -20.21
CA GLN A 90 6.94 -5.64 -20.55
C GLN A 90 6.78 -7.15 -20.30
N SER A 91 7.87 -7.93 -20.40
CA SER A 91 7.85 -9.38 -20.16
C SER A 91 7.51 -9.77 -18.73
N MET A 92 7.69 -8.87 -17.75
CA MET A 92 7.44 -9.14 -16.33
C MET A 92 6.26 -8.32 -15.79
N THR A 93 5.69 -7.41 -16.58
CA THR A 93 4.65 -6.47 -16.14
C THR A 93 3.44 -7.19 -15.55
N LEU A 94 2.98 -8.29 -16.14
CA LEU A 94 1.85 -9.06 -15.61
C LEU A 94 2.11 -9.63 -14.20
N ASP A 95 3.27 -10.25 -13.97
CA ASP A 95 3.62 -10.81 -12.67
C ASP A 95 3.81 -9.72 -11.60
N LEU A 96 4.37 -8.57 -12.00
CA LEU A 96 4.57 -7.42 -11.11
C LEU A 96 3.24 -6.79 -10.71
N LEU A 97 2.33 -6.59 -11.66
CA LEU A 97 0.98 -6.07 -11.41
C LEU A 97 0.20 -7.03 -10.50
N LYS A 98 0.23 -8.33 -10.78
CA LYS A 98 -0.42 -9.33 -9.94
C LYS A 98 0.09 -9.28 -8.49
N ALA A 99 1.40 -9.22 -8.30
CA ALA A 99 2.00 -9.13 -6.97
C ALA A 99 1.62 -7.82 -6.25
N HIS A 100 1.58 -6.69 -6.97
CA HIS A 100 1.11 -5.41 -6.44
C HIS A 100 -0.35 -5.48 -6.00
N ASP A 101 -1.24 -6.00 -6.85
CA ASP A 101 -2.67 -6.16 -6.58
C ASP A 101 -2.90 -7.02 -5.33
N GLU A 102 -2.18 -8.13 -5.18
CA GLU A 102 -2.23 -8.98 -3.99
C GLU A 102 -1.84 -8.21 -2.72
N GLY A 103 -0.78 -7.40 -2.79
CA GLY A 103 -0.36 -6.53 -1.68
C GLY A 103 -1.42 -5.48 -1.35
N TYR A 104 -1.99 -4.87 -2.38
CA TYR A 104 -2.98 -3.81 -2.25
C TYR A 104 -4.31 -4.32 -1.67
N LEU A 105 -4.72 -5.54 -2.01
CA LEU A 105 -5.88 -6.19 -1.40
C LEU A 105 -5.71 -6.36 0.12
N ASN A 106 -4.49 -6.67 0.58
CA ASN A 106 -4.21 -6.74 2.02
C ASN A 106 -4.29 -5.36 2.67
N TYR A 107 -3.71 -4.34 2.04
CA TYR A 107 -3.85 -2.95 2.49
C TYR A 107 -5.33 -2.56 2.64
N GLN A 108 -6.17 -2.86 1.65
CA GLN A 108 -7.61 -2.56 1.71
C GLN A 108 -8.34 -3.29 2.86
N ARG A 109 -7.97 -4.55 3.13
CA ARG A 109 -8.53 -5.30 4.27
C ARG A 109 -8.13 -4.66 5.59
N GLU A 110 -6.86 -4.30 5.75
CA GLU A 110 -6.35 -3.60 6.93
C GLU A 110 -7.05 -2.25 7.12
N GLN A 111 -7.22 -1.45 6.06
CA GLN A 111 -7.97 -0.19 6.13
C GLN A 111 -9.44 -0.40 6.54
N ARG A 112 -10.10 -1.47 6.05
CA ARG A 112 -11.48 -1.80 6.44
C ARG A 112 -11.58 -2.21 7.90
N LEU A 113 -10.68 -3.08 8.37
CA LEU A 113 -10.59 -3.39 9.80
C LEU A 113 -10.36 -2.12 10.61
N ASN A 114 -9.48 -1.24 10.10
CA ASN A 114 -9.20 0.09 10.61
C ASN A 114 -10.34 1.11 10.41
N GLN A 115 -11.49 0.72 9.88
CA GLN A 115 -12.69 1.56 9.87
C GLN A 115 -13.72 1.00 10.83
N LEU A 116 -13.80 -0.33 10.91
CA LEU A 116 -14.71 -1.04 11.81
C LEU A 116 -14.34 -0.79 13.28
N TRP A 117 -13.10 -1.01 13.70
CA TRP A 117 -12.66 -0.73 15.09
C TRP A 117 -13.03 0.70 15.54
N TYR A 118 -12.81 1.72 14.70
CA TYR A 118 -13.12 3.13 15.01
C TYR A 118 -14.63 3.37 15.18
N ASN A 119 -15.46 2.68 14.40
CA ASN A 119 -16.91 2.80 14.45
C ASN A 119 -17.58 1.88 15.49
N THR A 120 -16.85 0.92 16.07
CA THR A 120 -17.43 -0.14 16.94
C THR A 120 -17.01 0.02 18.41
N ASP A 121 -16.51 1.18 18.83
CA ASP A 121 -16.15 1.42 20.24
C ASP A 121 -17.33 2.09 20.98
N PRO A 122 -18.12 1.36 21.80
CA PRO A 122 -19.34 1.89 22.43
C PRO A 122 -19.03 2.87 23.57
N PHE A 123 -17.77 3.03 23.94
CA PHE A 123 -17.37 3.71 25.18
C PHE A 123 -16.93 5.16 25.01
N TRP A 124 -16.50 5.59 23.82
CA TRP A 124 -15.96 6.95 23.59
C TRP A 124 -16.67 7.76 22.49
N GLY A 125 -17.81 7.28 21.98
CA GLY A 125 -18.60 7.95 20.93
C GLY A 125 -20.12 7.82 21.05
N SER A 126 -20.62 7.29 22.18
CA SER A 126 -22.05 7.10 22.38
C SER A 126 -22.73 8.43 22.76
N PRO A 127 -23.89 8.80 22.16
CA PRO A 127 -24.67 9.99 22.56
C PRO A 127 -25.10 9.95 24.03
N PHE A 128 -25.01 8.79 24.67
CA PHE A 128 -25.45 8.53 26.03
C PHE A 128 -24.44 8.96 27.11
N TYR A 129 -23.15 9.13 26.77
CA TYR A 129 -22.11 9.56 27.73
C TYR A 129 -21.81 11.07 27.70
N GLY A 130 -22.69 11.87 27.10
CA GLY A 130 -22.68 13.33 27.21
C GLY A 130 -23.77 13.91 28.13
N ARG A 131 -24.60 13.07 28.75
CA ARG A 131 -25.85 13.51 29.41
C ARG A 131 -25.90 13.32 30.93
N LEU A 132 -24.98 12.58 31.55
CA LEU A 132 -24.97 12.39 33.00
C LEU A 132 -23.58 12.62 33.58
N GLY A 133 -23.45 13.76 34.27
CA GLY A 133 -22.59 14.08 35.41
C GLY A 133 -21.25 13.36 35.54
N GLY A 134 -20.17 14.15 35.52
CA GLY A 134 -18.81 13.66 35.57
C GLY A 134 -18.42 12.88 36.83
N PHE A 135 -17.41 12.03 36.67
CA PHE A 135 -16.45 11.66 37.69
C PHE A 135 -15.15 11.21 37.01
N GLY A 136 -14.03 11.83 37.42
CA GLY A 136 -12.70 11.26 37.30
C GLY A 136 -12.02 11.40 35.94
N GLY A 137 -11.03 12.30 35.88
CA GLY A 137 -10.02 12.28 34.83
C GLY A 137 -9.24 10.98 34.85
N TRP A 138 -9.52 10.10 33.91
CA TRP A 138 -8.60 9.04 33.52
C TRP A 138 -7.99 9.47 32.21
N SER A 139 -6.69 9.79 32.27
CA SER A 139 -5.85 10.12 31.13
C SER A 139 -6.18 9.18 29.98
N ARG A 140 -6.62 9.75 28.85
CA ARG A 140 -6.83 9.02 27.59
C ARG A 140 -5.64 8.07 27.41
N PRO A 141 -5.82 6.75 27.29
CA PRO A 141 -4.72 5.91 26.86
C PRO A 141 -4.30 6.47 25.50
N TYR A 142 -3.03 6.86 25.39
CA TYR A 142 -2.45 7.30 24.14
C TYR A 142 -2.40 6.08 23.22
N TYR A 143 -3.52 5.76 22.57
CA TYR A 143 -3.51 4.89 21.41
C TYR A 143 -2.83 5.70 20.30
N PRO A 144 -1.68 5.25 19.78
CA PRO A 144 -1.00 5.96 18.71
C PRO A 144 -1.98 6.08 17.56
N ARG A 145 -2.26 7.33 17.18
CA ARG A 145 -3.15 7.66 16.08
C ARG A 145 -2.46 7.20 14.79
N ILE A 146 -2.69 5.96 14.36
CA ILE A 146 -2.39 5.55 12.99
C ILE A 146 -3.49 6.18 12.15
N THR A 147 -3.37 7.47 11.85
CA THR A 147 -4.21 8.08 10.84
C THR A 147 -3.90 7.35 9.53
N PRO A 148 -4.92 6.82 8.82
CA PRO A 148 -4.77 6.50 7.42
C PRO A 148 -4.19 7.75 6.75
N ASN A 149 -3.01 7.64 6.17
CA ASN A 149 -2.39 8.75 5.47
C ASN A 149 -3.24 9.02 4.23
N ASN A 150 -4.21 9.94 4.33
CA ASN A 150 -5.07 10.39 3.24
C ASN A 150 -4.32 11.17 2.13
N ARG A 151 -2.99 11.02 2.03
CA ARG A 151 -2.17 11.63 0.97
C ARG A 151 -2.18 10.88 -0.35
N HIS A 152 -2.84 9.73 -0.43
CA HIS A 152 -2.81 8.92 -1.64
C HIS A 152 -4.12 9.07 -2.42
N PRO A 153 -4.05 9.37 -3.73
CA PRO A 153 -5.23 9.46 -4.57
C PRO A 153 -6.03 8.16 -4.47
N LYS A 154 -7.35 8.29 -4.37
CA LYS A 154 -8.24 7.13 -4.33
C LYS A 154 -8.07 6.37 -5.65
N TYR A 155 -7.41 5.22 -5.62
CA TYR A 155 -7.49 4.26 -6.71
C TYR A 155 -8.96 3.83 -6.82
N ILE A 156 -9.63 4.28 -7.89
CA ILE A 156 -10.98 3.82 -8.24
C ILE A 156 -10.80 2.43 -8.82
N ASN A 157 -11.01 1.42 -7.99
CA ASN A 157 -11.02 0.04 -8.44
C ASN A 157 -12.24 -0.16 -9.37
N THR A 158 -12.02 -0.22 -10.68
CA THR A 158 -13.05 -0.54 -11.69
C THR A 158 -13.57 -1.98 -11.58
N HIS A 159 -12.91 -2.83 -10.77
CA HIS A 159 -13.35 -4.18 -10.40
C HIS A 159 -13.92 -4.27 -8.98
N GLN A 160 -14.21 -3.13 -8.33
CA GLN A 160 -14.91 -3.15 -7.05
C GLN A 160 -16.34 -3.66 -7.31
N PRO A 161 -16.75 -4.81 -6.74
CA PRO A 161 -18.16 -5.18 -6.80
C PRO A 161 -18.93 -4.08 -6.07
N LYS A 162 -19.75 -3.33 -6.81
CA LYS A 162 -20.66 -2.32 -6.26
C LYS A 162 -21.46 -3.01 -5.15
N SER A 163 -21.29 -2.56 -3.91
CA SER A 163 -21.98 -3.12 -2.73
C SER A 163 -23.46 -2.71 -2.68
N SER A 164 -24.14 -2.82 -3.81
CA SER A 164 -25.58 -2.57 -3.94
C SER A 164 -26.33 -3.80 -4.45
N GLN A 165 -25.68 -4.97 -4.52
CA GLN A 165 -26.43 -6.20 -4.74
C GLN A 165 -26.97 -6.70 -3.40
N PRO A 166 -28.29 -6.94 -3.29
CA PRO A 166 -28.85 -7.56 -2.10
C PRO A 166 -28.17 -8.91 -1.90
N VAL A 167 -27.70 -9.16 -0.67
CA VAL A 167 -27.10 -10.42 -0.27
C VAL A 167 -28.15 -11.51 -0.54
N ALA A 168 -27.91 -12.36 -1.54
CA ALA A 168 -28.72 -13.55 -1.75
C ALA A 168 -28.68 -14.39 -0.46
N PRO A 169 -29.82 -14.92 0.01
CA PRO A 169 -29.83 -15.74 1.21
C PRO A 169 -28.91 -16.94 1.01
N ARG A 170 -28.15 -17.28 2.07
CA ARG A 170 -27.25 -18.43 2.08
C ARG A 170 -28.04 -19.68 1.69
N PRO A 171 -27.51 -20.55 0.81
CA PRO A 171 -28.13 -21.86 0.59
C PRO A 171 -28.16 -22.63 1.92
N VAL A 172 -29.34 -23.11 2.27
CA VAL A 172 -29.56 -23.98 3.43
C VAL A 172 -28.80 -25.27 3.17
N MET A 173 -27.76 -25.53 3.96
CA MET A 173 -27.11 -26.85 3.95
C MET A 173 -28.11 -27.88 4.49
N PRO A 174 -28.32 -29.03 3.81
CA PRO A 174 -29.12 -30.09 4.38
C PRO A 174 -28.47 -30.64 5.66
N SER A 175 -29.31 -30.92 6.66
CA SER A 175 -28.93 -31.43 7.97
C SER A 175 -28.07 -32.70 7.90
N PRO A 176 -27.21 -32.96 8.91
CA PRO A 176 -26.44 -34.20 8.97
C PRO A 176 -27.39 -35.41 9.07
N VAL A 177 -27.17 -36.41 8.22
CA VAL A 177 -27.85 -37.71 8.29
C VAL A 177 -27.36 -38.42 9.56
N THR A 178 -28.27 -38.69 10.49
CA THR A 178 -27.99 -39.57 11.63
C THR A 178 -27.88 -41.02 11.13
N PRO A 179 -26.92 -41.82 11.62
CA PRO A 179 -26.89 -43.25 11.29
C PRO A 179 -28.06 -43.95 12.00
N SER A 180 -28.96 -44.57 11.22
CA SER A 180 -29.91 -45.56 11.74
C SER A 180 -29.16 -46.88 11.95
N ASN A 181 -29.14 -47.34 13.19
CA ASN A 181 -28.66 -48.68 13.53
C ASN A 181 -29.81 -49.67 13.31
N ASP A 182 -29.88 -50.29 12.13
CA ASP A 182 -30.65 -51.52 11.93
C ASP A 182 -29.69 -52.66 11.59
N ALA A 183 -29.30 -53.39 12.65
CA ALA A 183 -28.61 -54.66 12.53
C ALA A 183 -29.65 -55.79 12.45
N THR A 184 -30.06 -56.16 11.24
CA THR A 184 -30.76 -57.45 11.03
C THR A 184 -29.71 -58.53 10.80
N ILE A 185 -29.51 -59.37 11.81
CA ILE A 185 -28.68 -60.58 11.73
C ILE A 185 -29.44 -61.63 10.90
N GLY A 186 -29.01 -61.85 9.66
CA GLY A 186 -29.41 -62.98 8.82
C GLY A 186 -28.24 -63.95 8.69
N SER A 187 -28.17 -64.95 9.57
CA SER A 187 -27.15 -65.99 9.54
C SER A 187 -27.61 -67.16 8.66
N LYS A 188 -26.70 -67.65 7.83
CA LYS A 188 -26.82 -68.83 6.96
C LYS A 188 -27.18 -70.10 7.75
N LYS A 189 -28.14 -70.88 7.24
CA LYS A 189 -28.03 -72.34 7.09
C LYS A 189 -29.05 -72.86 6.09
#